data_AF-A0A1G5I924-F1
#
_entry.id   AF-A0A1G5I924-F1
#
_cell.length_a   1.000
_cell.length_b   1.000
_cell.length_c   1.000
_cell.angle_alpha   90.00
_cell.angle_beta   90.00
_cell.angle_gamma   90.00
#
_symmetry.space_group_name_H-M   'P 1'
#
loop_
_entity.id
_entity.type
_entity.pdbx_description
1 polymer ?
#
loop_
_entity_poly.entity_id
_entity_poly.type
_entity_poly.pdbx_seq_one_letter_code
_entity_poly.pdbx_strand_id
1 'polypeptide(L)'
;MKMILNERQHAEEALEYGKMDKKPTKTLVCIAKYEFEQGYTPTEVQQMLDGFMSRNYADYNAVQWDAYLTRVVNQTANWIKKRKEELKSTMIEIENIPVTVTELQKIKELRSIRLEKLAFVMLVYSKINNLIHETKAYWINNDLKEIYSDCEMAVSKKDQGLLIYKLIQEGYLKESKRVDSTNVQVLFASEEDTIAFYVKRFDDFVLEYLRWKGANIKNCIVCGRNIHAKSNRMKYCKKCKKDKRN
;
A
#
# COMPACT_ATOMS: atom_id res chain seq x y z
N MET A 1 -5.38 1.68 -7.21
CA MET A 1 -6.33 1.25 -6.14
C MET A 1 -5.46 0.76 -5.01
N LYS A 2 -5.57 1.38 -3.83
CA LYS A 2 -4.57 1.25 -2.76
C LYS A 2 -4.29 -0.20 -2.36
N MET A 3 -3.02 -0.58 -2.29
CA MET A 3 -2.54 -1.91 -1.94
C MET A 3 -3.02 -2.39 -0.55
N ILE A 4 -3.30 -3.69 -0.40
CA ILE A 4 -3.57 -4.32 0.90
C ILE A 4 -2.24 -4.87 1.40
N LEU A 5 -1.83 -4.44 2.58
CA LEU A 5 -0.51 -4.73 3.12
C LEU A 5 -0.55 -5.80 4.21
N ASN A 6 -1.73 -6.07 4.78
CA ASN A 6 -1.98 -7.25 5.61
C ASN A 6 -3.20 -7.98 5.05
N GLU A 7 -2.95 -8.95 4.17
CA GLU A 7 -4.01 -9.71 3.49
C GLU A 7 -4.76 -10.63 4.45
N ARG A 8 -4.09 -11.15 5.49
CA ARG A 8 -4.68 -12.07 6.47
C ARG A 8 -5.68 -11.34 7.34
N GLN A 9 -5.25 -10.25 7.97
CA GLN A 9 -6.15 -9.41 8.76
C GLN A 9 -7.32 -8.90 7.91
N HIS A 10 -7.08 -8.53 6.64
CA HIS A 10 -8.16 -8.08 5.76
C HIS A 10 -9.17 -9.20 5.46
N ALA A 11 -8.72 -10.44 5.27
CA ALA A 11 -9.59 -11.60 5.07
C ALA A 11 -10.41 -11.91 6.34
N GLU A 12 -9.77 -11.92 7.51
CA GLU A 12 -10.41 -12.18 8.80
C GLU A 12 -11.48 -11.12 9.12
N GLU A 13 -11.16 -9.83 8.97
CA GLU A 13 -12.12 -8.74 9.15
C GLU A 13 -13.30 -8.83 8.16
N ALA A 14 -13.02 -9.27 6.93
CA ALA A 14 -14.07 -9.45 5.93
C ALA A 14 -15.01 -10.60 6.32
N LEU A 15 -14.45 -11.75 6.70
CA LEU A 15 -15.22 -12.93 7.10
C LEU A 15 -16.02 -12.71 8.38
N GLU A 16 -15.45 -12.02 9.38
CA GLU A 16 -16.09 -11.78 10.68
C GLU A 16 -17.16 -10.68 10.62
N TYR A 17 -16.84 -9.54 10.00
CA TYR A 17 -17.70 -8.35 10.04
C TYR A 17 -18.44 -8.06 8.73
N GLY A 18 -18.27 -8.90 7.71
CA GLY A 18 -18.82 -8.65 6.37
C GLY A 18 -18.19 -7.43 5.67
N LYS A 19 -17.00 -6.99 6.12
CA LYS A 19 -16.36 -5.77 5.65
C LYS A 19 -15.81 -5.97 4.24
N MET A 20 -16.29 -5.16 3.29
CA MET A 20 -15.85 -5.26 1.91
C MET A 20 -15.79 -3.90 1.21
N ASP A 21 -14.82 -3.76 0.31
CA ASP A 21 -14.72 -2.61 -0.58
C ASP A 21 -15.86 -2.60 -1.61
N LYS A 22 -16.21 -1.40 -2.11
CA LYS A 22 -17.20 -1.25 -3.22
C LYS A 22 -16.89 -2.13 -4.43
N LYS A 23 -15.61 -2.43 -4.67
CA LYS A 23 -15.17 -3.41 -5.66
C LYS A 23 -14.68 -4.64 -4.90
N PRO A 24 -15.37 -5.79 -5.01
CA PRO A 24 -15.13 -6.93 -4.13
C PRO A 24 -13.80 -7.65 -4.43
N THR A 25 -13.22 -7.44 -5.61
CA THR A 25 -12.06 -8.18 -6.14
C THR A 25 -10.94 -8.41 -5.13
N LYS A 26 -10.45 -7.35 -4.46
CA LYS A 26 -9.33 -7.49 -3.53
C LYS A 26 -9.71 -8.28 -2.28
N THR A 27 -10.92 -8.06 -1.77
CA THR A 27 -11.44 -8.79 -0.61
C THR A 27 -11.59 -10.27 -0.94
N LEU A 28 -12.14 -10.59 -2.12
CA LEU A 28 -12.29 -11.96 -2.60
C LEU A 28 -10.93 -12.67 -2.79
N VAL A 29 -9.91 -11.97 -3.29
CA VAL A 29 -8.55 -12.52 -3.40
C VAL A 29 -7.96 -12.79 -2.02
N CYS A 30 -8.12 -11.88 -1.05
CA CYS A 30 -7.64 -12.09 0.32
C CYS A 30 -8.33 -13.29 0.99
N ILE A 31 -9.67 -13.38 0.88
CA ILE A 31 -10.42 -14.53 1.41
C ILE A 31 -9.97 -15.82 0.72
N ALA A 32 -9.87 -15.85 -0.61
CA ALA A 32 -9.44 -17.05 -1.33
C ALA A 32 -8.04 -17.50 -0.88
N LYS A 33 -7.09 -16.58 -0.69
CA LYS A 33 -5.76 -16.90 -0.17
C LYS A 33 -5.83 -17.51 1.24
N TYR A 34 -6.59 -16.87 2.11
CA TYR A 34 -6.80 -17.33 3.49
C TYR A 34 -7.35 -18.76 3.52
N GLU A 35 -8.42 -19.03 2.76
CA GLU A 35 -9.04 -20.36 2.72
C GLU A 35 -8.10 -21.43 2.12
N PHE A 36 -7.32 -21.08 1.09
CA PHE A 36 -6.31 -21.99 0.55
C PHE A 36 -5.20 -22.32 1.57
N GLU A 37 -4.81 -21.38 2.43
CA GLU A 37 -3.86 -21.65 3.52
C GLU A 37 -4.44 -22.58 4.58
N GLN A 38 -5.76 -22.58 4.80
CA GLN A 38 -6.46 -23.53 5.68
C GLN A 38 -6.60 -24.93 5.07
N GLY A 39 -6.24 -25.11 3.80
CA GLY A 39 -6.23 -26.42 3.13
C GLY A 39 -7.48 -26.74 2.30
N TYR A 40 -8.37 -25.77 2.10
CA TYR A 40 -9.56 -25.97 1.26
C TYR A 40 -9.21 -26.13 -0.23
N THR A 41 -10.00 -26.94 -0.91
CA THR A 41 -9.90 -27.19 -2.36
C THR A 41 -10.48 -26.02 -3.17
N PRO A 42 -10.11 -25.85 -4.46
CA PRO A 42 -10.66 -24.79 -5.30
C PRO A 42 -12.20 -24.76 -5.34
N THR A 43 -12.84 -25.92 -5.35
CA THR A 43 -14.31 -26.03 -5.34
C THR A 43 -14.91 -25.51 -4.03
N GLU A 44 -14.33 -25.89 -2.88
CA GLU A 44 -14.77 -25.40 -1.57
C GLU A 44 -14.56 -23.89 -1.45
N VAL A 45 -13.39 -23.38 -1.87
CA VAL A 45 -13.12 -21.94 -1.87
C VAL A 45 -14.13 -21.19 -2.73
N GLN A 46 -14.48 -21.69 -3.92
CA GLN A 46 -15.50 -21.06 -4.77
C GLN A 46 -16.87 -20.98 -4.06
N GLN A 47 -17.30 -22.05 -3.40
CA GLN A 47 -18.55 -22.06 -2.63
C GLN A 47 -18.51 -21.08 -1.45
N MET A 48 -17.38 -20.96 -0.76
CA MET A 48 -17.21 -20.01 0.33
C MET A 48 -17.28 -18.56 -0.16
N LEU A 49 -16.66 -18.25 -1.32
CA LEU A 49 -16.76 -16.92 -1.93
C LEU A 49 -18.18 -16.60 -2.38
N ASP A 50 -18.89 -17.55 -2.98
CA ASP A 50 -20.32 -17.39 -3.35
C ASP A 50 -21.20 -17.12 -2.11
N GLY A 51 -21.02 -17.91 -1.06
CA GLY A 51 -21.69 -17.72 0.22
C GLY A 51 -21.36 -16.37 0.88
N PHE A 52 -20.11 -15.93 0.79
CA PHE A 52 -19.70 -14.62 1.30
C PHE A 52 -20.36 -13.48 0.52
N MET A 53 -20.35 -13.56 -0.81
CA MET A 53 -20.93 -12.52 -1.69
C MET A 53 -22.45 -12.43 -1.52
N SER A 54 -23.16 -13.56 -1.42
CA SER A 54 -24.61 -13.57 -1.21
C SER A 54 -25.05 -12.91 0.09
N ARG A 55 -24.23 -12.97 1.15
CA ARG A 55 -24.51 -12.33 2.44
C ARG A 55 -24.13 -10.86 2.49
N ASN A 56 -23.04 -10.46 1.81
CA ASN A 56 -22.37 -9.18 2.05
C ASN A 56 -22.36 -8.23 0.85
N TYR A 57 -22.87 -8.64 -0.31
CA TYR A 57 -22.88 -7.82 -1.52
C TYR A 57 -24.29 -7.69 -2.11
N ALA A 58 -24.89 -6.50 -1.97
CA ALA A 58 -26.27 -6.25 -2.38
C ALA A 58 -26.53 -6.52 -3.87
N ASP A 59 -25.56 -6.23 -4.74
CA ASP A 59 -25.68 -6.42 -6.20
C ASP A 59 -25.24 -7.82 -6.66
N TYR A 60 -25.22 -8.80 -5.76
CA TYR A 60 -24.77 -10.15 -6.10
C TYR A 60 -25.80 -10.91 -6.93
N ASN A 61 -25.31 -11.59 -7.97
CA ASN A 61 -26.09 -12.52 -8.77
C ASN A 61 -25.22 -13.74 -9.07
N ALA A 62 -25.58 -14.91 -8.53
CA ALA A 62 -24.76 -16.12 -8.63
C ALA A 62 -24.38 -16.47 -10.08
N VAL A 63 -25.34 -16.37 -11.01
CA VAL A 63 -25.11 -16.71 -12.43
C VAL A 63 -24.13 -15.73 -13.09
N GLN A 64 -24.29 -14.42 -12.84
CA GLN A 64 -23.41 -13.40 -13.43
C GLN A 64 -22.00 -13.43 -12.87
N TRP A 65 -21.85 -13.85 -11.61
CA TRP A 65 -20.58 -13.80 -10.89
C TRP A 65 -19.84 -15.14 -10.86
N ASP A 66 -20.46 -16.27 -11.20
CA ASP A 66 -19.85 -17.61 -11.17
C ASP A 66 -18.51 -17.65 -11.93
N ALA A 67 -18.53 -17.30 -13.22
CA ALA A 67 -17.32 -17.27 -14.05
C ALA A 67 -16.23 -16.32 -13.51
N TYR A 68 -16.66 -15.23 -12.86
CA TYR A 68 -15.73 -14.30 -12.21
C TYR A 68 -15.09 -14.94 -10.97
N LEU A 69 -15.87 -15.58 -10.10
CA LEU A 69 -15.41 -16.25 -8.89
C LEU A 69 -14.46 -17.41 -9.24
N THR A 70 -14.84 -18.28 -10.19
CA THR A 70 -13.95 -19.35 -10.68
C THR A 70 -12.62 -18.79 -11.16
N ARG A 71 -12.63 -17.66 -11.89
CA ARG A 71 -11.41 -16.99 -12.34
C ARG A 71 -10.57 -16.48 -11.16
N VAL A 72 -11.19 -15.88 -10.14
CA VAL A 72 -10.48 -15.43 -8.92
C VAL A 72 -9.81 -16.61 -8.22
N VAL A 73 -10.55 -17.70 -8.01
CA VAL A 73 -10.07 -18.93 -7.36
C VAL A 73 -8.89 -19.51 -8.14
N ASN A 74 -9.02 -19.70 -9.45
CA ASN A 74 -7.97 -20.29 -10.28
C ASN A 74 -6.70 -19.42 -10.34
N GLN A 75 -6.85 -18.10 -10.48
CA GLN A 75 -5.70 -17.18 -10.46
C GLN A 75 -4.99 -17.22 -9.11
N THR A 76 -5.75 -17.27 -8.02
CA THR A 76 -5.21 -17.33 -6.65
C THR A 76 -4.47 -18.64 -6.42
N ALA A 77 -5.07 -19.78 -6.77
CA ALA A 77 -4.45 -21.10 -6.65
C ALA A 77 -3.13 -21.19 -7.44
N ASN A 78 -3.11 -20.69 -8.68
CA ASN A 78 -1.91 -20.66 -9.51
C ASN A 78 -0.82 -19.76 -8.92
N TRP A 79 -1.20 -18.59 -8.41
CA TRP A 79 -0.27 -17.67 -7.75
C TRP A 79 0.32 -18.30 -6.48
N ILE A 80 -0.50 -18.98 -5.67
CA ILE A 80 -0.06 -19.69 -4.44
C ILE A 80 0.92 -20.81 -4.80
N LYS A 81 0.56 -21.63 -5.80
CA LYS A 81 1.42 -22.70 -6.30
C LYS A 81 2.80 -22.16 -6.70
N LYS A 82 2.82 -21.12 -7.53
CA LYS A 82 4.06 -20.47 -7.97
C LYS A 82 4.89 -19.95 -6.80
N ARG A 83 4.25 -19.31 -5.81
CA ARG A 83 4.96 -18.80 -4.62
C ARG A 83 5.54 -19.92 -3.77
N LYS A 84 4.81 -21.02 -3.56
CA LYS A 84 5.33 -22.21 -2.86
C LYS A 84 6.53 -22.81 -3.60
N GLU A 85 6.48 -22.91 -4.92
CA GLU A 85 7.60 -23.36 -5.76
C GLU A 85 8.84 -22.45 -5.63
N GLU A 86 8.63 -21.14 -5.49
CA GLU A 86 9.68 -20.15 -5.25
C GLU A 86 10.10 -20.03 -3.76
N LEU A 87 9.54 -20.85 -2.86
CA LEU A 87 9.72 -20.79 -1.40
C LEU A 87 9.39 -19.41 -0.79
N LYS A 88 8.37 -18.73 -1.34
CA LYS A 88 7.91 -17.40 -0.93
C LYS A 88 6.60 -17.48 -0.15
N SER A 89 6.32 -16.43 0.62
CA SER A 89 5.08 -16.29 1.37
C SER A 89 3.86 -16.23 0.46
N THR A 90 2.83 -17.01 0.80
CA THR A 90 1.54 -17.06 0.10
C THR A 90 0.56 -15.99 0.55
N MET A 91 0.87 -15.26 1.61
CA MET A 91 0.13 -14.07 2.03
C MET A 91 1.05 -12.92 2.35
N ILE A 92 0.60 -11.72 2.01
CA ILE A 92 1.34 -10.48 2.29
C ILE A 92 0.93 -10.00 3.68
N GLU A 93 1.89 -9.97 4.60
CA GLU A 93 1.72 -9.56 5.99
C GLU A 93 2.82 -8.55 6.36
N ILE A 94 2.61 -7.30 5.98
CA ILE A 94 3.52 -6.19 6.21
C ILE A 94 2.94 -5.30 7.30
N GLU A 95 3.48 -5.45 8.52
CA GLU A 95 3.07 -4.63 9.67
C GLU A 95 3.69 -3.23 9.63
N ASN A 96 4.94 -3.14 9.20
CA ASN A 96 5.69 -1.91 9.21
C ASN A 96 6.83 -1.89 8.18
N ILE A 97 7.21 -0.68 7.76
CA ILE A 97 8.36 -0.44 6.89
C ILE A 97 9.43 0.34 7.66
N PRO A 98 10.65 -0.20 7.84
CA PRO A 98 11.74 0.54 8.43
C PRO A 98 12.23 1.63 7.45
N VAL A 99 12.45 2.84 7.98
CA VAL A 99 13.07 3.94 7.25
C VAL A 99 14.34 4.33 8.00
N THR A 100 15.47 4.39 7.30
CA THR A 100 16.77 4.67 7.91
C THR A 100 17.10 6.16 7.94
N VAL A 101 18.02 6.55 8.82
CA VAL A 101 18.49 7.94 8.91
C VAL A 101 19.14 8.37 7.60
N THR A 102 19.97 7.53 6.97
CA THR A 102 20.66 7.86 5.71
C THR A 102 19.69 8.05 4.55
N GLU A 103 18.64 7.23 4.45
CA GLU A 103 17.58 7.44 3.47
C GLU A 103 16.94 8.83 3.61
N LEU A 104 16.64 9.22 4.86
CA LEU A 104 16.01 10.51 5.16
C LEU A 104 16.94 11.70 4.89
N GLN A 105 18.22 11.58 5.26
CA GLN A 105 19.21 12.62 4.95
C GLN A 105 19.39 12.74 3.43
N LYS A 106 19.44 11.62 2.71
CA LYS A 106 19.56 11.64 1.27
C LYS A 106 18.36 12.35 0.64
N ILE A 107 17.14 12.03 1.05
CA ILE A 107 15.94 12.76 0.59
C ILE A 107 16.04 14.26 0.88
N LYS A 108 16.52 14.66 2.06
CA LYS A 108 16.64 16.07 2.47
C LYS A 108 17.61 16.89 1.60
N GLU A 109 18.58 16.26 0.93
CA GLU A 109 19.50 16.91 0.00
C GLU A 109 18.80 17.53 -1.23
N LEU A 110 17.60 17.05 -1.58
CA LEU A 110 16.78 17.59 -2.69
C LEU A 110 16.39 19.07 -2.50
N ARG A 111 16.38 19.57 -1.25
CA ARG A 111 16.06 20.97 -0.89
C ARG A 111 14.76 21.51 -1.52
N SER A 112 13.82 20.62 -1.80
CA SER A 112 12.54 20.93 -2.43
C SER A 112 11.48 20.04 -1.81
N ILE A 113 10.57 20.64 -1.05
CA ILE A 113 9.56 19.87 -0.31
C ILE A 113 8.68 19.00 -1.22
N ARG A 114 8.48 19.40 -2.49
CA ARG A 114 7.73 18.60 -3.47
C ARG A 114 8.51 17.36 -3.91
N LEU A 115 9.80 17.51 -4.18
CA LEU A 115 10.67 16.38 -4.55
C LEU A 115 10.93 15.48 -3.37
N GLU A 116 11.15 16.04 -2.19
CA GLU A 116 11.34 15.30 -0.94
C GLU A 116 10.15 14.40 -0.62
N LYS A 117 8.93 14.96 -0.68
CA LYS A 117 7.68 14.21 -0.50
C LYS A 117 7.56 13.07 -1.49
N LEU A 118 7.82 13.34 -2.77
CA LEU A 118 7.77 12.34 -3.83
C LEU A 118 8.81 11.22 -3.61
N ALA A 119 10.06 11.58 -3.36
CA ALA A 119 11.14 10.64 -3.11
C ALA A 119 10.86 9.77 -1.88
N PHE A 120 10.36 10.35 -0.79
CA PHE A 120 9.97 9.59 0.40
C PHE A 120 8.83 8.61 0.12
N VAL A 121 7.79 9.04 -0.58
CA VAL A 121 6.69 8.14 -0.97
C VAL A 121 7.21 7.00 -1.83
N MET A 122 8.02 7.31 -2.84
CA MET A 122 8.60 6.30 -3.73
C MET A 122 9.50 5.31 -2.98
N LEU A 123 10.28 5.77 -1.98
CA LEU A 123 11.05 4.89 -1.09
C LEU A 123 10.15 3.89 -0.35
N VAL A 124 9.05 4.35 0.24
CA VAL A 124 8.13 3.46 0.98
C VAL A 124 7.49 2.45 0.02
N TYR A 125 7.04 2.89 -1.15
CA TYR A 125 6.50 2.00 -2.18
C TYR A 125 7.53 0.95 -2.65
N SER A 126 8.79 1.35 -2.85
CA SER A 126 9.83 0.42 -3.30
C SER A 126 10.17 -0.62 -2.23
N LYS A 127 10.19 -0.23 -0.95
CA LYS A 127 10.36 -1.16 0.19
C LYS A 127 9.18 -2.11 0.34
N ILE A 128 7.94 -1.62 0.20
CA ILE A 128 6.75 -2.47 0.16
C ILE A 128 6.87 -3.52 -0.96
N ASN A 129 7.23 -3.10 -2.18
CA ASN A 129 7.39 -4.02 -3.30
C ASN A 129 8.50 -5.05 -3.07
N ASN A 130 9.61 -4.65 -2.45
CA ASN A 130 10.67 -5.56 -2.05
C ASN A 130 10.17 -6.62 -1.07
N LEU A 131 9.39 -6.24 -0.05
CA LEU A 131 8.81 -7.19 0.90
C LEU A 131 7.80 -8.13 0.22
N ILE A 132 6.95 -7.61 -0.66
CA ILE A 132 5.94 -8.42 -1.37
C ILE A 132 6.57 -9.44 -2.31
N HIS A 133 7.62 -9.04 -3.02
CA HIS A 133 8.28 -9.87 -4.02
C HIS A 133 9.47 -10.66 -3.47
N GLU A 134 9.83 -10.41 -2.21
CA GLU A 134 11.01 -10.95 -1.52
C GLU A 134 12.28 -10.70 -2.34
N THR A 135 12.48 -9.44 -2.73
CA THR A 135 13.64 -8.97 -3.52
C THR A 135 14.32 -7.79 -2.84
N LYS A 136 15.52 -7.42 -3.33
CA LYS A 136 16.26 -6.23 -2.88
C LYS A 136 16.48 -5.23 -4.02
N ALA A 137 15.54 -5.18 -4.96
CA ALA A 137 15.72 -4.45 -6.21
C ALA A 137 15.16 -3.02 -6.17
N TYR A 138 14.20 -2.74 -5.27
CA TYR A 138 13.57 -1.43 -5.06
C TYR A 138 12.88 -0.87 -6.31
N TRP A 139 12.27 -1.76 -7.09
CA TRP A 139 11.44 -1.36 -8.23
C TRP A 139 10.03 -0.96 -7.78
N ILE A 140 9.54 0.10 -8.40
CA ILE A 140 8.16 0.58 -8.27
C ILE A 140 7.46 0.28 -9.59
N ASN A 141 6.33 -0.40 -9.49
CA ASN A 141 5.44 -0.76 -10.61
C ASN A 141 4.02 -0.20 -10.41
N ASN A 142 3.82 0.63 -9.38
CA ASN A 142 2.54 1.22 -9.03
C ASN A 142 2.19 2.39 -9.95
N ASP A 143 0.88 2.57 -10.18
CA ASP A 143 0.37 3.68 -10.98
C ASP A 143 0.74 5.03 -10.34
N LEU A 144 1.18 5.99 -11.16
CA LEU A 144 1.59 7.31 -10.68
C LEU A 144 0.47 8.03 -9.93
N LYS A 145 -0.79 7.86 -10.32
CA LYS A 145 -1.93 8.45 -9.60
C LYS A 145 -2.00 7.95 -8.16
N GLU A 146 -1.64 6.70 -7.91
CA GLU A 146 -1.61 6.12 -6.56
C GLU A 146 -0.46 6.73 -5.75
N ILE A 147 0.75 6.76 -6.32
CA ILE A 147 1.93 7.38 -5.70
C ILE A 147 1.66 8.85 -5.35
N TYR A 148 1.15 9.63 -6.31
CA TYR A 148 0.85 11.05 -6.08
C TYR A 148 -0.28 11.28 -5.08
N SER A 149 -1.22 10.34 -4.94
CA SER A 149 -2.29 10.45 -3.94
C SER A 149 -1.75 10.39 -2.50
N ASP A 150 -0.63 9.70 -2.27
CA ASP A 150 0.01 9.59 -0.96
C ASP A 150 1.07 10.67 -0.70
N CYS A 151 1.40 11.51 -1.69
CA CYS A 151 2.38 12.59 -1.54
C CYS A 151 1.85 13.82 -0.77
N GLU A 152 0.53 13.90 -0.53
CA GLU A 152 -0.14 15.09 0.00
C GLU A 152 0.29 16.40 -0.67
N MET A 153 0.26 16.44 -2.01
CA MET A 153 0.51 17.65 -2.78
C MET A 153 -0.36 17.73 -4.03
N ALA A 154 -0.79 18.93 -4.38
CA ALA A 154 -1.47 19.19 -5.64
C ALA A 154 -0.42 19.27 -6.77
N VAL A 155 -0.52 18.37 -7.75
CA VAL A 155 0.40 18.30 -8.88
C VAL A 155 -0.40 18.02 -10.15
N SER A 156 -0.21 18.86 -11.17
CA SER A 156 -0.82 18.64 -12.49
C SER A 156 -0.22 17.40 -13.16
N LYS A 157 -0.95 16.72 -14.05
CA LYS A 157 -0.40 15.53 -14.76
C LYS A 157 0.91 15.83 -15.49
N LYS A 158 1.05 17.02 -16.06
CA LYS A 158 2.30 17.47 -16.72
C LYS A 158 3.46 17.54 -15.72
N ASP A 159 3.22 18.15 -14.56
CA ASP A 159 4.25 18.29 -13.53
C ASP A 159 4.62 16.96 -12.87
N GLN A 160 3.71 15.97 -12.86
CA GLN A 160 3.99 14.65 -12.32
C GLN A 160 5.16 13.97 -13.06
N GLY A 161 5.17 14.04 -14.39
CA GLY A 161 6.29 13.52 -15.18
C GLY A 161 7.59 14.31 -14.93
N LEU A 162 7.51 15.64 -14.84
CA LEU A 162 8.67 16.50 -14.61
C LEU A 162 9.36 16.26 -13.27
N LEU A 163 8.59 16.04 -12.20
CA LEU A 163 9.15 15.76 -10.87
C LEU A 163 9.90 14.43 -10.83
N ILE A 164 9.35 13.38 -11.47
CA ILE A 164 10.02 12.08 -11.59
C ILE A 164 11.28 12.21 -12.43
N TYR A 165 11.19 12.87 -13.59
CA TYR A 165 12.34 13.13 -14.44
C TYR A 165 13.45 13.86 -13.69
N LYS A 166 13.10 14.86 -12.87
CA LYS A 166 14.07 15.56 -12.03
C LYS A 166 14.76 14.64 -11.02
N LEU A 167 14.02 13.75 -10.35
CA LEU A 167 14.62 12.74 -9.45
C LEU A 167 15.55 11.77 -10.19
N ILE A 168 15.25 11.43 -11.45
CA ILE A 168 16.14 10.61 -12.30
C ILE A 168 17.43 11.38 -12.60
N GLN A 169 17.32 12.64 -13.05
CA GLN A 169 18.49 13.47 -13.38
C GLN A 169 19.40 13.70 -12.16
N GLU A 170 18.82 13.80 -10.96
CA GLU A 170 19.58 13.96 -9.72
C GLU A 170 20.09 12.63 -9.12
N GLY A 171 19.87 11.49 -9.80
CA GLY A 171 20.40 10.19 -9.42
C GLY A 171 19.67 9.50 -8.27
N TYR A 172 18.45 9.93 -7.92
CA TYR A 172 17.62 9.27 -6.90
C TYR A 172 16.84 8.08 -7.48
N LEU A 173 16.50 8.16 -8.76
CA LEU A 173 15.74 7.16 -9.47
C LEU A 173 16.45 6.70 -10.74
N LYS A 174 16.10 5.50 -11.19
CA LYS A 174 16.49 4.97 -12.50
C LYS A 174 15.26 4.42 -13.21
N GLU A 175 15.10 4.80 -14.47
CA GLU A 175 14.03 4.26 -15.33
C GLU A 175 14.32 2.84 -15.81
N SER A 176 13.25 2.11 -16.11
CA SER A 176 13.35 0.80 -16.74
C SER A 176 13.85 0.93 -18.18
N LYS A 177 14.74 0.02 -18.61
CA LYS A 177 15.19 -0.07 -20.00
C LYS A 177 14.19 -0.74 -20.94
N ARG A 178 13.13 -1.33 -20.40
CA ARG A 178 12.11 -2.03 -21.18
C ARG A 178 11.21 -1.00 -21.87
N VAL A 179 11.06 -1.12 -23.19
CA VAL A 179 10.13 -0.29 -23.97
C VAL A 179 8.72 -0.40 -23.37
N ASP A 180 8.03 0.73 -23.26
CA ASP A 180 6.69 0.90 -22.67
C ASP A 180 6.57 0.63 -21.16
N SER A 181 7.69 0.48 -20.45
CA SER A 181 7.69 0.34 -19.00
C SER A 181 7.72 1.71 -18.31
N THR A 182 6.77 1.94 -17.40
CA THR A 182 6.78 3.11 -16.50
C THR A 182 7.45 2.80 -15.16
N ASN A 183 8.05 1.62 -15.03
CA ASN A 183 8.69 1.20 -13.79
C ASN A 183 9.96 2.02 -13.54
N VAL A 184 10.18 2.33 -12.26
CA VAL A 184 11.32 3.10 -11.78
C VAL A 184 11.94 2.44 -10.56
N GLN A 185 13.26 2.50 -10.46
CA GLN A 185 14.04 1.94 -9.37
C GLN A 185 14.49 3.06 -8.43
N VAL A 186 14.33 2.87 -7.12
CA VAL A 186 14.90 3.75 -6.10
C VAL A 186 16.37 3.38 -5.87
N LEU A 187 17.27 4.36 -5.99
CA LEU A 187 18.72 4.13 -5.91
C LEU A 187 19.35 4.45 -4.55
N PHE A 188 18.58 5.03 -3.63
CA PHE A 188 19.07 5.52 -2.34
C PHE A 188 18.52 4.74 -1.13
N ALA A 189 17.83 3.62 -1.36
CA ALA A 189 17.35 2.77 -0.29
C ALA A 189 18.54 2.03 0.37
N SER A 190 18.49 1.90 1.70
CA SER A 190 19.51 1.24 2.51
C SER A 190 18.85 0.34 3.56
N GLU A 191 19.40 -0.86 3.77
CA GLU A 191 18.93 -1.84 4.75
C GLU A 191 19.86 -1.99 5.95
N GLU A 192 21.09 -1.48 5.86
CA GLU A 192 22.17 -1.77 6.83
C GLU A 192 22.45 -0.61 7.79
N ASP A 193 21.51 0.31 7.92
CA ASP A 193 21.71 1.54 8.68
C ASP A 193 20.70 1.71 9.83
N THR A 194 21.00 2.64 10.72
CA THR A 194 20.19 3.03 11.87
C THR A 194 18.78 3.40 11.42
N ILE A 195 17.81 2.67 11.96
CA ILE A 195 16.39 2.91 11.72
C ILE A 195 15.99 4.21 12.43
N ALA A 196 15.46 5.17 11.68
CA ALA A 196 14.94 6.43 12.21
C ALA A 196 13.53 6.26 12.77
N PHE A 197 12.66 5.57 12.03
CA PHE A 197 11.31 5.21 12.46
C PHE A 197 10.73 4.10 11.57
N TYR A 198 9.59 3.58 12.01
CA TYR A 198 8.80 2.59 11.29
C TYR A 198 7.51 3.20 10.76
N VAL A 199 7.26 3.08 9.46
CA VAL A 199 5.96 3.42 8.86
C VAL A 199 5.00 2.26 9.16
N LYS A 200 4.10 2.47 10.13
CA LYS A 200 3.08 1.48 10.56
C LYS A 200 1.71 1.70 9.93
N ARG A 201 1.48 2.93 9.47
CA ARG A 201 0.25 3.35 8.83
C ARG A 201 0.58 3.85 7.45
N PHE A 202 -0.16 3.34 6.47
CA PHE A 202 0.04 3.65 5.06
C PHE A 202 -0.97 4.68 4.55
N ASP A 203 -1.84 5.19 5.41
CA ASP A 203 -2.60 6.41 5.16
C ASP A 203 -1.83 7.63 5.68
N ASP A 204 -1.70 8.66 4.84
CA ASP A 204 -1.04 9.94 5.18
C ASP A 204 0.40 9.75 5.69
N PHE A 205 1.10 8.71 5.21
CA PHE A 205 2.41 8.29 5.74
C PHE A 205 3.53 9.27 5.38
N VAL A 206 3.37 10.06 4.31
CA VAL A 206 4.28 11.17 3.96
C VAL A 206 4.42 12.18 5.11
N LEU A 207 3.42 12.26 6.00
CA LEU A 207 3.48 13.11 7.18
C LEU A 207 4.52 12.63 8.21
N GLU A 208 4.91 11.36 8.21
CA GLU A 208 6.01 10.88 9.06
C GLU A 208 7.35 11.51 8.64
N TYR A 209 7.60 11.63 7.34
CA TYR A 209 8.76 12.36 6.83
C TYR A 209 8.74 13.84 7.25
N LEU A 210 7.59 14.50 7.11
CA LEU A 210 7.45 15.89 7.52
C LEU A 210 7.65 16.06 9.03
N ARG A 211 7.12 15.13 9.84
CA ARG A 211 7.33 15.10 11.30
C ARG A 211 8.82 15.00 11.62
N TRP A 212 9.53 14.06 10.99
CA TRP A 212 10.97 13.89 11.16
C TRP A 212 11.75 15.16 10.77
N LYS A 213 11.32 15.86 9.72
CA LYS A 213 11.90 17.16 9.32
C LYS A 213 11.57 18.32 10.27
N GLY A 214 10.73 18.09 11.29
CA GLY A 214 10.37 19.08 12.33
C GLY A 214 9.03 19.77 12.11
N ALA A 215 8.20 19.32 11.16
CA ALA A 215 6.84 19.85 11.03
C ALA A 215 5.96 19.42 12.21
N ASN A 216 5.02 20.29 12.61
CA ASN A 216 4.07 20.01 13.69
C ASN A 216 3.00 19.00 13.24
N ILE A 217 3.34 17.71 13.26
CA ILE A 217 2.48 16.60 12.93
C ILE A 217 2.15 15.82 14.21
N LYS A 218 0.86 15.57 14.44
CA LYS A 218 0.37 14.77 15.57
C LYS A 218 -0.43 13.57 15.08
N ASN A 219 -0.68 12.62 15.97
CA ASN A 219 -1.64 11.55 15.73
C ASN A 219 -3.01 11.96 16.30
N CYS A 220 -4.07 11.70 15.53
CA CYS A 220 -5.43 11.80 16.03
C CYS A 220 -5.64 10.78 17.15
N ILE A 221 -6.12 11.22 18.32
CA ILE A 221 -6.32 10.33 19.48
C ILE A 221 -7.37 9.23 19.21
N VAL A 222 -8.33 9.48 18.32
CA VAL A 222 -9.43 8.54 18.04
C VAL A 222 -9.04 7.51 16.99
N CYS A 223 -8.50 7.95 15.84
CA CYS A 223 -8.24 7.07 14.71
C CYS A 223 -6.75 6.81 14.42
N GLY A 224 -5.85 7.40 15.19
CA GLY A 224 -4.40 7.24 15.03
C GLY A 224 -3.78 7.98 13.83
N ARG A 225 -4.56 8.52 12.90
CA ARG A 225 -4.06 9.18 11.68
C ARG A 225 -3.14 10.36 11.96
N ASN A 226 -2.14 10.53 11.12
CA ASN A 226 -1.28 11.71 11.13
C ASN A 226 -2.08 12.95 10.69
N ILE A 227 -1.88 14.07 11.39
CA ILE A 227 -2.56 15.33 11.13
C ILE A 227 -1.60 16.50 11.27
N HIS A 228 -1.70 17.47 10.35
CA HIS A 228 -1.11 18.78 10.52
C HIS A 228 -1.77 19.51 11.70
N ALA A 229 -1.00 19.71 12.77
CA ALA A 229 -1.47 20.39 13.97
C ALA A 229 -1.27 21.91 13.82
N LYS A 230 -2.38 22.65 13.84
CA LYS A 230 -2.35 24.12 13.85
C LYS A 230 -1.95 24.72 15.21
N SER A 231 -2.05 23.91 16.27
CA SER A 231 -1.67 24.31 17.62
C SER A 231 -1.37 23.06 18.45
N ASN A 232 -0.66 23.26 19.58
CA ASN A 232 -0.37 22.17 20.50
C ASN A 232 -1.61 21.54 21.14
N ARG A 233 -2.75 22.26 21.14
CA ARG A 233 -4.02 21.79 21.71
C ARG A 233 -4.84 20.91 20.76
N MET A 234 -4.48 20.83 19.48
CA MET A 234 -5.22 20.02 18.51
C MET A 234 -4.99 18.52 18.78
N LYS A 235 -6.10 17.79 19.02
CA LYS A 235 -6.09 16.36 19.40
C LYS A 235 -6.72 15.42 18.35
N TYR A 236 -7.51 15.96 17.43
CA TYR A 236 -8.38 15.16 16.55
C TYR A 236 -8.24 15.59 15.09
N CYS A 237 -8.36 14.63 14.18
CA CYS A 237 -8.56 14.91 12.76
C CYS A 237 -9.94 15.56 12.52
N LYS A 238 -10.13 16.16 11.34
CA LYS A 238 -11.39 16.85 10.99
C LYS A 238 -12.60 15.92 11.11
N LYS A 239 -12.46 14.66 10.67
CA LYS A 239 -13.54 13.65 10.71
C LYS A 239 -13.91 13.32 12.16
N CYS A 240 -12.98 12.81 12.96
CA CYS A 240 -13.25 12.46 14.36
C CYS A 240 -13.70 13.65 15.22
N LYS A 241 -13.26 14.88 14.89
CA LYS A 241 -13.78 16.08 15.55
C LYS A 241 -15.26 16.33 15.24
N LYS A 242 -15.69 16.05 14.01
CA LYS A 242 -17.10 16.16 13.59
C LYS A 242 -17.93 15.05 14.25
N ASP A 243 -17.44 13.81 14.22
CA ASP A 243 -18.12 12.64 14.79
C ASP A 243 -18.32 12.76 16.31
N LYS A 244 -17.43 13.48 17.03
CA LYS A 244 -17.59 13.77 18.47
C LYS A 244 -18.53 14.94 18.81
N ARG A 245 -18.91 15.75 17.82
CA ARG A 245 -19.80 16.91 18.02
C ARG A 245 -21.26 16.56 17.77
N ASN A 246 -21.49 15.48 17.05
CA ASN A 246 -22.78 14.84 16.87
C ASN A 246 -22.95 13.76 17.93
#